data_AF-A0A661XJN3-F1
#
_entry.id   AF-A0A661XJN3-F1
#
_cell.length_a   1.000
_cell.length_b   1.000
_cell.length_c   1.000
_cell.angle_alpha   90.00
_cell.angle_beta   90.00
_cell.angle_gamma   90.00
#
_symmetry.space_group_name_H-M   'P 1'
#
loop_
_entity.id
_entity.type
_entity.pdbx_description
1 polymer ?
#
loop_
_entity_poly.entity_id
_entity_poly.type
_entity_poly.pdbx_seq_one_letter_code
_entity_poly.pdbx_strand_id
1 'polypeptide(L)'
;MKNSYLLIALVALIFTLGCTGQKNTAKKSSTEENSIAPLNPNGDSELALLMRSMYDDGMEMKLAINNGEIPESHIDISKMRTSEPSVAGKADTPEYQAYTLAYEAAFKGLKEAQGDQKTQAYETLVNTCIACHRSECPGPIVRIEKMKL
;
A
#
# COMPACT_ATOMS: atom_id res chain seq x y z
N MET A 1 -20.62 -51.12 29.61
CA MET A 1 -20.22 -49.79 29.06
C MET A 1 -18.86 -49.93 28.38
N LYS A 2 -18.80 -50.57 27.20
CA LYS A 2 -17.52 -50.98 26.58
C LYS A 2 -17.53 -50.87 25.05
N ASN A 3 -18.48 -50.10 24.50
CA ASN A 3 -18.69 -49.93 23.05
C ASN A 3 -18.46 -48.49 22.55
N SER A 4 -18.02 -47.56 23.42
CA SER A 4 -17.81 -46.17 23.01
C SER A 4 -16.39 -45.85 22.53
N TYR A 5 -15.43 -46.76 22.73
CA TYR A 5 -14.04 -46.59 22.29
C TYR A 5 -13.77 -47.19 20.90
N LEU A 6 -14.69 -47.98 20.36
CA LEU A 6 -14.56 -48.59 19.02
C LEU A 6 -14.85 -47.59 17.89
N LEU A 7 -15.61 -46.52 18.18
CA LEU A 7 -15.96 -45.47 17.21
C LEU A 7 -14.91 -44.36 17.09
N ILE A 8 -14.02 -44.22 18.08
CA ILE A 8 -13.00 -43.15 18.10
C ILE A 8 -11.74 -43.57 17.31
N ALA A 9 -11.53 -44.88 17.11
CA ALA A 9 -10.38 -45.40 16.34
C ALA A 9 -10.57 -45.34 14.80
N LEU A 10 -11.78 -45.12 14.30
CA LEU A 10 -12.07 -45.18 12.85
C LEU A 10 -11.90 -43.82 12.13
N VAL A 11 -11.89 -42.70 12.86
CA VAL A 11 -11.86 -41.35 12.27
C VAL A 11 -10.43 -40.81 12.10
N ALA A 12 -9.43 -41.44 12.73
CA ALA A 12 -8.02 -41.02 12.65
C ALA A 12 -7.25 -41.59 11.44
N LEU A 13 -7.89 -42.36 10.55
CA LEU A 13 -7.25 -43.07 9.43
C LEU A 13 -7.71 -42.60 8.04
N ILE A 14 -7.95 -41.29 7.86
CA ILE A 14 -8.35 -40.72 6.54
C ILE A 14 -7.35 -39.63 6.08
N PHE A 15 -6.14 -39.57 6.65
CA PHE A 15 -5.20 -38.47 6.38
C PHE A 15 -4.04 -38.75 5.39
N THR A 16 -4.07 -39.81 4.56
CA THR A 16 -2.84 -40.16 3.79
C THR A 16 -2.99 -40.61 2.33
N LEU A 17 -4.08 -40.32 1.61
CA LEU A 17 -4.16 -40.68 0.18
C LEU A 17 -4.72 -39.55 -0.68
N GLY A 18 -3.85 -38.58 -1.03
CA GLY A 18 -4.21 -37.43 -1.86
C GLY A 18 -3.06 -36.89 -2.71
N CYS A 19 -2.29 -37.76 -3.36
CA CYS A 19 -1.34 -37.37 -4.41
C CYS A 19 -1.54 -38.24 -5.65
N THR A 20 -2.47 -37.85 -6.53
CA THR A 20 -2.50 -38.36 -7.90
C THR A 20 -1.64 -37.43 -8.75
N GLY A 21 -0.41 -37.87 -9.01
CA GLY A 21 0.48 -37.22 -9.97
C GLY A 21 -0.05 -37.41 -11.39
N GLN A 22 -0.64 -36.35 -11.95
CA GLN A 22 -1.05 -36.32 -13.34
C GLN A 22 0.15 -35.92 -14.21
N LYS A 23 0.76 -36.92 -14.85
CA LYS A 23 1.68 -36.73 -15.98
C LYS A 23 0.85 -36.23 -17.17
N ASN A 24 0.78 -34.91 -17.35
CA ASN A 24 0.24 -34.31 -18.56
C ASN A 24 1.36 -34.07 -19.57
N THR A 25 1.22 -34.79 -20.67
CA THR A 25 2.00 -34.76 -21.90
C THR A 25 2.17 -33.35 -22.44
N ALA A 26 3.42 -33.04 -22.84
CA ALA A 26 3.78 -31.86 -23.61
C ALA A 26 2.91 -31.75 -24.88
N LYS A 27 1.98 -30.79 -24.89
CA LYS A 27 1.38 -30.26 -26.11
C LYS A 27 1.90 -28.85 -26.30
N LYS A 28 2.85 -28.72 -27.23
CA LYS A 28 3.30 -27.44 -27.80
C LYS A 28 2.07 -26.78 -28.42
N SER A 29 1.59 -25.71 -27.79
CA SER A 29 0.58 -24.82 -28.35
C SER A 29 1.08 -23.40 -28.15
N SER A 30 1.10 -22.69 -29.27
CA SER A 30 1.40 -21.29 -29.49
C SER A 30 1.20 -20.35 -28.30
N THR A 31 2.19 -19.48 -28.12
CA THR A 31 2.13 -18.20 -27.42
C THR A 31 0.82 -17.47 -27.71
N GLU A 32 -0.16 -17.60 -26.83
CA GLU A 32 -1.13 -16.55 -26.57
C GLU A 32 -0.83 -16.03 -25.17
N GLU A 33 -0.26 -14.84 -25.15
CA GLU A 33 -0.08 -14.04 -23.95
C GLU A 33 -1.48 -13.73 -23.43
N ASN A 34 -1.94 -14.53 -22.47
CA ASN A 34 -3.11 -14.25 -21.67
C ASN A 34 -2.82 -12.98 -20.89
N SER A 35 -3.14 -11.82 -21.47
CA SER A 35 -2.93 -10.52 -20.85
C SER A 35 -3.84 -10.41 -19.64
N ILE A 36 -3.34 -10.84 -18.48
CA ILE A 36 -3.94 -10.53 -17.19
C ILE A 36 -4.02 -9.01 -17.15
N ALA A 37 -5.24 -8.47 -17.02
CA ALA A 37 -5.42 -7.03 -16.87
C ALA A 37 -4.47 -6.51 -15.78
N PRO A 38 -3.77 -5.38 -16.01
CA PRO A 38 -2.80 -4.89 -15.05
C PRO A 38 -3.48 -4.71 -13.69
N LEU A 39 -2.87 -5.28 -12.64
CA LEU A 39 -3.36 -5.19 -11.26
C LEU A 39 -3.61 -3.72 -10.84
N ASN A 40 -2.84 -2.81 -11.43
CA ASN A 40 -2.92 -1.37 -11.18
C ASN A 40 -3.40 -0.63 -12.44
N PRO A 41 -4.50 0.15 -12.36
CA PRO A 41 -5.00 0.97 -13.47
C PRO A 41 -3.96 1.91 -14.09
N ASN A 42 -2.98 2.36 -13.29
CA ASN A 42 -1.94 3.28 -13.71
C ASN A 42 -0.58 2.60 -13.95
N GLY A 43 -0.48 1.28 -13.79
CA GLY A 43 0.79 0.54 -13.85
C GLY A 43 1.82 1.00 -12.81
N ASP A 44 3.08 0.73 -13.09
CA ASP A 44 4.21 0.97 -12.18
C ASP A 44 5.13 2.08 -12.68
N SER A 45 4.57 3.27 -12.91
CA SER A 45 5.39 4.46 -13.13
C SER A 45 6.22 4.77 -11.88
N GLU A 46 7.31 5.53 -12.03
CA GLU A 46 8.17 5.93 -10.91
C GLU A 46 7.35 6.68 -9.84
N LEU A 47 6.47 7.58 -10.27
CA LEU A 47 5.58 8.30 -9.37
C LEU A 47 4.57 7.36 -8.69
N ALA A 48 4.00 6.40 -9.42
CA ALA A 48 3.05 5.45 -8.84
C ALA A 48 3.71 4.55 -7.78
N LEU A 49 4.96 4.15 -8.00
CA LEU A 49 5.78 3.43 -7.03
C LEU A 49 6.06 4.32 -5.80
N LEU A 50 6.48 5.57 -6.02
CA LEU A 50 6.71 6.53 -4.94
C LEU A 50 5.46 6.72 -4.07
N MET A 51 4.27 6.89 -4.65
CA MET A 51 3.03 7.05 -3.89
C MET A 51 2.71 5.83 -3.03
N ARG A 52 3.06 4.61 -3.47
CA ARG A 52 2.93 3.40 -2.66
C ARG A 52 3.91 3.40 -1.49
N SER A 53 5.17 3.73 -1.76
CA SER A 53 6.18 3.84 -0.70
C SER A 53 5.82 4.93 0.32
N MET A 54 5.26 6.06 -0.12
CA MET A 54 4.76 7.12 0.78
C MET A 54 3.57 6.67 1.63
N TYR A 55 2.69 5.81 1.10
CA TYR A 55 1.63 5.20 1.89
C TYR A 55 2.20 4.29 2.98
N ASP A 56 3.16 3.43 2.64
CA ASP A 56 3.78 2.51 3.59
C ASP A 56 4.54 3.28 4.68
N ASP A 57 5.32 4.30 4.30
CA ASP A 57 6.01 5.23 5.20
C ASP A 57 5.02 5.96 6.12
N GLY A 58 3.88 6.42 5.58
CA GLY A 58 2.80 7.02 6.35
C GLY A 58 2.18 6.07 7.39
N MET A 59 2.06 4.78 7.06
CA MET A 59 1.58 3.75 7.99
C MET A 59 2.60 3.45 9.10
N GLU A 60 3.89 3.47 8.78
CA GLU A 60 4.96 3.33 9.78
C GLU A 60 4.98 4.53 10.74
N MET A 61 4.85 5.74 10.21
CA MET A 61 4.69 6.95 11.03
C MET A 61 3.45 6.87 11.93
N LYS A 62 2.32 6.33 11.42
CA LYS A 62 1.11 6.08 12.22
C LYS A 62 1.41 5.19 13.43
N LEU A 63 2.12 4.08 13.19
CA LEU A 63 2.46 3.10 14.21
C LEU A 63 3.36 3.75 15.28
N ALA A 64 4.41 4.46 14.85
CA ALA A 64 5.33 5.15 15.75
C ALA A 64 4.58 6.15 16.66
N ILE A 65 3.69 6.97 16.09
CA ILE A 65 2.93 7.95 16.86
C ILE A 65 2.01 7.28 17.89
N ASN A 66 1.32 6.19 17.52
CA ASN A 66 0.50 5.42 18.47
C ASN A 66 1.30 4.80 19.61
N ASN A 67 2.57 4.48 19.36
CA ASN A 67 3.49 3.94 20.36
C ASN A 67 4.18 5.03 21.20
N GLY A 68 3.92 6.32 20.92
CA GLY A 68 4.60 7.44 21.58
C GLY A 68 6.03 7.66 21.10
N GLU A 69 6.41 7.10 19.96
CA GLU A 69 7.74 7.19 19.37
C GLU A 69 7.89 8.44 18.48
N ILE A 70 9.12 8.70 18.01
CA ILE A 70 9.38 9.74 17.02
C ILE A 70 9.15 9.13 15.63
N PRO A 71 8.20 9.64 14.83
CA PRO A 71 8.02 9.15 13.47
C PRO A 71 9.24 9.52 12.62
N GLU A 72 9.81 8.52 11.96
CA GLU A 72 10.83 8.71 10.93
C GLU A 72 10.21 8.52 9.54
N SER A 73 10.90 9.03 8.52
CA SER A 73 10.54 8.78 7.12
C SER A 73 11.75 8.27 6.38
N HIS A 74 11.51 7.31 5.50
CA HIS A 74 12.50 6.69 4.63
C HIS A 74 12.37 7.17 3.17
N ILE A 75 11.50 8.14 2.92
CA ILE A 75 11.21 8.65 1.58
C ILE A 75 11.88 10.00 1.35
N ASP A 76 12.51 10.13 0.18
CA ASP A 76 12.93 11.42 -0.34
C ASP A 76 11.73 12.14 -0.96
N ILE A 77 11.14 13.04 -0.18
CA ILE A 77 9.98 13.87 -0.53
C ILE A 77 10.21 14.67 -1.81
N SER A 78 11.45 15.06 -2.11
CA SER A 78 11.78 15.83 -3.31
C SER A 78 11.45 15.06 -4.60
N LYS A 79 11.41 13.72 -4.53
CA LYS A 79 11.09 12.85 -5.66
C LYS A 79 9.67 12.99 -6.18
N MET A 80 8.74 13.55 -5.41
CA MET A 80 7.39 13.83 -5.92
C MET A 80 7.43 14.73 -7.16
N ARG A 81 8.41 15.64 -7.25
CA ARG A 81 8.53 16.59 -8.35
C ARG A 81 9.40 16.11 -9.51
N THR A 82 10.07 14.96 -9.36
CA THR A 82 11.03 14.45 -10.34
C THR A 82 10.72 13.06 -10.87
N SER A 83 9.79 12.33 -10.24
CA SER A 83 9.40 10.98 -10.65
C SER A 83 8.43 11.03 -11.82
N GLU A 84 8.66 10.18 -12.83
CA GLU A 84 7.81 10.14 -14.02
C GLU A 84 6.39 9.60 -13.70
N PRO A 85 5.32 10.35 -14.05
CA PRO A 85 3.94 9.89 -13.92
C PRO A 85 3.56 8.86 -15.01
N SER A 86 2.49 8.08 -14.76
CA SER A 86 1.94 7.17 -15.78
C SER A 86 1.40 7.88 -17.03
N VAL A 87 1.07 9.18 -16.89
CA VAL A 87 0.62 10.04 -17.98
C VAL A 87 1.57 11.24 -18.04
N ALA A 88 2.30 11.38 -19.13
CA ALA A 88 3.26 12.47 -19.33
C ALA A 88 2.62 13.84 -19.07
N GLY A 89 3.36 14.73 -18.39
CA GLY A 89 2.91 16.08 -18.05
C GLY A 89 1.93 16.17 -16.87
N LYS A 90 1.44 15.04 -16.33
CA LYS A 90 0.44 15.05 -15.25
C LYS A 90 0.98 15.60 -13.92
N ALA A 91 2.29 15.52 -13.71
CA ALA A 91 2.97 16.06 -12.52
C ALA A 91 3.60 17.45 -12.76
N ASP A 92 3.46 18.02 -13.95
CA ASP A 92 4.09 19.30 -14.32
C ASP A 92 3.18 20.51 -14.06
N THR A 93 1.96 20.28 -13.56
CA THR A 93 0.97 21.34 -13.35
C THR A 93 1.29 22.18 -12.10
N PRO A 94 1.01 23.49 -12.11
CA PRO A 94 1.14 24.32 -10.91
C PRO A 94 0.34 23.78 -9.72
N GLU A 95 -0.84 23.20 -9.98
CA GLU A 95 -1.70 22.58 -8.98
C GLU A 95 -1.02 21.39 -8.31
N TYR A 96 -0.46 20.46 -9.09
CA TYR A 96 0.32 19.34 -8.55
C TYR A 96 1.49 19.84 -7.71
N GLN A 97 2.26 20.78 -8.23
CA GLN A 97 3.42 21.34 -7.54
C GLN A 97 3.01 21.98 -6.20
N ALA A 98 1.89 22.71 -6.15
CA ALA A 98 1.35 23.27 -4.91
C ALA A 98 1.01 22.19 -3.87
N TYR A 99 0.44 21.06 -4.29
CA TYR A 99 0.17 19.94 -3.39
C TYR A 99 1.47 19.29 -2.87
N THR A 100 2.50 19.14 -3.69
CA THR A 100 3.80 18.60 -3.21
C THR A 100 4.43 19.52 -2.17
N LEU A 101 4.33 20.83 -2.33
CA LEU A 101 4.83 21.82 -1.38
C LEU A 101 4.01 21.80 -0.07
N ALA A 102 2.69 21.63 -0.16
CA ALA A 102 1.83 21.50 1.00
C ALA A 102 2.18 20.23 1.82
N TYR A 103 2.43 19.10 1.16
CA TYR A 103 2.90 17.88 1.82
C TYR A 103 4.26 18.11 2.49
N GLU A 104 5.22 18.71 1.79
CA GLU A 104 6.56 19.01 2.33
C GLU A 104 6.48 19.91 3.58
N ALA A 105 5.63 20.94 3.55
CA ALA A 105 5.40 21.82 4.70
C ALA A 105 4.74 21.06 5.88
N ALA A 106 3.74 20.24 5.62
CA ALA A 106 3.09 19.42 6.65
C ALA A 106 4.06 18.40 7.26
N PHE A 107 4.93 17.80 6.44
CA PHE A 107 5.94 16.87 6.89
C PHE A 107 6.97 17.55 7.79
N LYS A 108 7.43 18.75 7.42
CA LYS A 108 8.27 19.58 8.29
C LYS A 108 7.58 19.87 9.62
N GLY A 109 6.30 20.26 9.58
CA GLY A 109 5.49 20.49 10.78
C GLY A 109 5.40 19.26 11.68
N LEU A 110 5.24 18.07 11.11
CA LEU A 110 5.26 16.81 11.86
C LEU A 110 6.59 16.57 12.59
N LYS A 111 7.72 16.81 11.91
CA LYS A 111 9.05 16.65 12.53
C LYS A 111 9.31 17.65 13.66
N GLU A 112 8.72 18.83 13.59
CA GLU A 112 8.89 19.89 14.59
C GLU A 112 7.89 19.77 15.76
N ALA A 113 6.81 19.00 15.58
CA ALA A 113 5.77 18.82 16.59
C ALA A 113 6.24 18.03 17.82
N GLN A 114 5.78 18.44 18.99
CA GLN A 114 6.15 17.85 20.28
C GLN A 114 4.91 17.47 21.10
N GLY A 115 5.06 16.45 21.93
CA GLY A 115 3.99 15.95 22.81
C GLY A 115 2.69 15.71 22.05
N ASP A 116 1.60 16.22 22.60
CA ASP A 116 0.23 16.02 22.09
C ASP A 116 -0.01 16.65 20.71
N GLN A 117 0.86 17.54 20.23
CA GLN A 117 0.74 18.15 18.91
C GLN A 117 1.09 17.20 17.76
N LYS A 118 1.81 16.09 18.03
CA LYS A 118 2.24 15.15 17.00
C LYS A 118 1.08 14.53 16.24
N THR A 119 0.03 14.11 16.94
CA THR A 119 -1.17 13.53 16.32
C THR A 119 -1.83 14.50 15.36
N GLN A 120 -1.98 15.77 15.76
CA GLN A 120 -2.58 16.79 14.90
C GLN A 120 -1.71 17.14 13.69
N ALA A 121 -0.38 17.18 13.87
CA ALA A 121 0.55 17.41 12.76
C ALA A 121 0.53 16.24 11.77
N TYR A 122 0.43 15.00 12.25
CA TYR A 122 0.27 13.82 11.40
C TYR A 122 -1.06 13.81 10.66
N GLU A 123 -2.17 14.13 11.33
CA GLU A 123 -3.47 14.29 10.65
C GLU A 123 -3.39 15.35 9.55
N THR A 124 -2.67 16.44 9.79
CA THR A 124 -2.44 17.48 8.78
C THR A 124 -1.69 16.90 7.57
N LEU A 125 -0.62 16.12 7.79
CA LEU A 125 0.11 15.41 6.75
C LEU A 125 -0.81 14.49 5.94
N VAL A 126 -1.57 13.60 6.58
CA VAL A 126 -2.50 12.67 5.90
C VAL A 126 -3.55 13.43 5.08
N ASN A 127 -4.05 14.56 5.59
CA ASN A 127 -5.03 15.36 4.86
C ASN A 127 -4.43 16.01 3.60
N THR A 128 -3.12 16.31 3.54
CA THR A 128 -2.48 16.76 2.30
C THR A 128 -2.47 15.66 1.23
N CYS A 129 -2.26 14.39 1.63
CA CYS A 129 -2.36 13.24 0.72
C CYS A 129 -3.77 13.17 0.10
N ILE A 130 -4.80 13.27 0.95
CA ILE A 130 -6.21 13.22 0.52
C ILE A 130 -6.53 14.41 -0.40
N ALA A 131 -6.06 15.61 -0.09
CA ALA A 131 -6.30 16.79 -0.90
C ALA A 131 -5.70 16.66 -2.31
N CYS A 132 -4.43 16.22 -2.41
CA CYS A 132 -3.79 15.94 -3.69
C CYS A 132 -4.56 14.87 -4.48
N HIS A 133 -4.93 13.75 -3.84
CA HIS A 133 -5.65 12.67 -4.50
C HIS A 133 -7.10 13.02 -4.89
N ARG A 134 -7.71 14.04 -4.30
CA ARG A 134 -9.02 14.54 -4.76
C ARG A 134 -8.91 15.39 -6.03
N SER A 135 -7.77 16.02 -6.27
CA SER A 135 -7.56 16.93 -7.41
C SER A 135 -6.80 16.26 -8.55
N GLU A 136 -5.61 15.76 -8.28
CA GLU A 136 -4.63 15.44 -9.32
C GLU A 136 -4.83 14.02 -9.87
N CYS A 137 -4.90 13.06 -8.96
CA CYS A 137 -5.05 11.65 -9.30
C CYS A 137 -5.97 10.99 -8.28
N PRO A 138 -7.24 10.69 -8.63
CA PRO A 138 -8.17 9.95 -7.78
C PRO A 138 -7.67 8.51 -7.59
N GLY A 139 -6.66 8.38 -6.74
CA GLY A 139 -6.14 7.12 -6.24
C GLY A 139 -7.08 6.53 -5.19
N PRO A 140 -6.65 5.49 -4.46
CA PRO A 140 -7.50 4.84 -3.48
C PRO A 140 -7.60 5.68 -2.20
N ILE A 141 -8.40 6.77 -2.23
CA ILE A 141 -8.63 7.68 -1.09
C ILE A 141 -9.07 6.90 0.16
N VAL A 142 -9.95 5.89 -0.01
CA VAL A 142 -10.39 5.00 1.07
C VAL A 142 -9.22 4.29 1.77
N ARG A 143 -8.13 4.00 1.04
CA ARG A 143 -6.93 3.41 1.62
C ARG A 143 -6.13 4.45 2.40
N ILE A 144 -5.98 5.67 1.87
CA ILE A 144 -5.29 6.79 2.54
C ILE A 144 -6.02 7.17 3.83
N GLU A 145 -7.36 7.16 3.84
CA GLU A 145 -8.14 7.45 5.06
C GLU A 145 -7.85 6.49 6.21
N LYS A 146 -7.39 5.25 5.93
CA LYS A 146 -6.96 4.31 6.98
C LYS A 146 -5.68 4.73 7.68
N MET A 147 -4.92 5.68 7.14
CA MET A 147 -3.75 6.25 7.80
C MET A 147 -4.13 7.12 8.99
N LYS A 148 -5.34 7.72 9.01
CA LYS A 148 -5.76 8.61 10.09
C LYS A 148 -5.73 7.96 11.48
N LEU A 149 -5.32 8.73 12.48
CA LEU A 149 -5.24 8.40 13.90
C LEU A 149 -6.56 8.66 14.62
#